data_AF-A0A6I4IP71-F1
#
_entry.id   AF-A0A6I4IP71-F1
#
_cell.length_a   1.000
_cell.length_b   1.000
_cell.length_c   1.000
_cell.angle_alpha   90.00
_cell.angle_beta   90.00
_cell.angle_gamma   90.00
#
_symmetry.space_group_name_H-M   'P 1'
#
loop_
_entity.id
_entity.type
_entity.pdbx_description
1 polymer ?
#
loop_
_entity_poly.entity_id
_entity_poly.type
_entity_poly.pdbx_seq_one_letter_code
_entity_poly.pdbx_strand_id
1 'polypeptide(L)' 'MVQLKGVYNHGDIIFEEKIASSGPQKVIVTFLDEPSDDEQLSSYSFSRSRNSLKNVSAIFSAAVIEERRNEL' A
#
# COMPACT_ATOMS: atom_id res chain seq x y z
N MET A 1 -26.56 0.18 -12.50
CA MET A 1 -25.73 1.08 -11.67
C MET A 1 -24.61 1.58 -12.56
N VAL A 2 -24.51 2.89 -12.79
CA VAL A 2 -23.41 3.47 -13.58
C VAL A 2 -22.27 3.76 -12.61
N GLN A 3 -21.11 3.14 -12.82
CA GLN A 3 -19.89 3.43 -12.07
C GLN A 3 -18.97 4.25 -12.96
N LEU A 4 -18.46 5.34 -12.41
CA LEU A 4 -17.59 6.27 -13.12
C LEU A 4 -16.23 6.27 -12.43
N LYS A 5 -15.18 6.26 -13.24
CA LYS A 5 -13.79 6.33 -12.78
C LYS A 5 -13.24 7.72 -13.04
N GLY A 6 -12.36 8.15 -12.15
CA GLY A 6 -11.74 9.44 -12.23
C GLY A 6 -10.62 9.58 -11.21
N VAL A 7 -9.84 10.63 -11.38
CA VAL A 7 -8.73 10.98 -10.50
C VAL A 7 -9.18 12.10 -9.58
N TYR A 8 -8.99 11.90 -8.28
CA TYR A 8 -9.16 12.96 -7.30
C TYR A 8 -7.89 13.81 -7.22
N ASN A 9 -8.04 15.12 -7.39
CA ASN A 9 -6.94 16.08 -7.36
C ASN A 9 -7.37 17.35 -6.61
N HIS A 10 -6.85 17.53 -5.38
CA HIS A 10 -7.06 18.75 -4.57
C HIS A 10 -8.52 19.20 -4.38
N GLY A 11 -9.47 18.27 -4.30
CA GLY A 11 -10.89 18.59 -4.11
C GLY A 11 -11.74 18.45 -5.37
N ASP A 12 -11.11 18.34 -6.54
CA ASP A 12 -11.77 18.12 -7.81
C ASP A 12 -11.68 16.65 -8.24
N ILE A 13 -12.75 16.12 -8.84
CA ILE A 13 -12.77 14.78 -9.45
C ILE A 13 -12.75 14.95 -10.96
N ILE A 14 -11.66 14.52 -11.59
CA ILE A 14 -11.51 14.53 -13.05
C ILE A 14 -11.97 13.18 -13.58
N PHE A 15 -13.14 13.15 -14.19
CA PHE A 15 -13.69 11.93 -14.80
C PHE A 15 -12.98 11.62 -16.13
N GLU A 16 -12.72 10.33 -16.38
CA GLU A 16 -12.12 9.87 -17.63
C GLU A 16 -13.09 10.01 -18.81
N GLU A 17 -14.39 9.91 -18.54
CA GLU A 17 -15.46 10.00 -19.53
C GLU A 17 -16.27 11.29 -19.37
N LYS A 18 -16.74 11.83 -20.51
CA LYS A 18 -17.65 12.98 -20.50
C LYS A 18 -19.05 12.53 -20.10
N ILE A 19 -19.53 13.06 -18.99
CA ILE A 19 -20.88 12.79 -18.48
C ILE A 19 -21.79 13.97 -18.85
N ALA A 20 -22.84 13.69 -19.61
CA ALA A 20 -23.92 14.65 -19.82
C ALA A 20 -24.86 14.61 -18.61
N SER A 21 -24.86 15.65 -17.79
CA SER A 21 -25.85 15.83 -16.72
C SER A 21 -26.71 17.05 -17.00
N SER A 22 -28.03 16.89 -16.88
CA SER A 22 -29.00 17.98 -17.05
C SER A 22 -29.15 18.88 -15.81
N GLY A 23 -28.33 18.67 -14.78
CA GLY A 23 -28.37 19.43 -13.51
C GLY A 23 -27.47 18.83 -12.42
N PRO A 24 -27.52 19.37 -11.19
CA PRO A 24 -26.76 18.82 -10.07
C PRO A 24 -27.23 17.42 -9.71
N GLN A 25 -26.30 16.48 -9.54
CA GLN A 25 -26.60 15.10 -9.13
C GLN A 25 -25.90 14.77 -7.81
N LYS A 26 -26.61 14.02 -6.96
CA LYS A 26 -26.01 13.43 -5.76
C LYS A 26 -25.21 12.21 -6.16
N VAL A 27 -23.96 12.14 -5.71
CA VAL A 27 -23.04 11.03 -6.01
C VAL A 27 -22.47 10.46 -4.72
N ILE A 28 -22.12 9.18 -4.75
CA ILE A 28 -21.32 8.52 -3.70
C ILE A 28 -19.93 8.35 -4.28
N VAL A 29 -18.93 8.92 -3.61
CA VAL A 29 -17.53 8.81 -4.01
C VAL A 29 -16.88 7.73 -3.15
N THR A 30 -16.26 6.76 -3.80
CA THR A 30 -15.47 5.73 -3.13
C THR A 30 -14.04 5.85 -3.61
N PHE A 31 -13.14 6.16 -2.69
CA PHE A 31 -11.71 6.09 -2.95
C PHE A 31 -11.32 4.62 -2.94
N LEU A 32 -10.72 4.17 -4.04
CA LEU A 32 -10.05 2.88 -4.04
C LEU A 32 -8.73 3.08 -3.27
N ASP A 33 -8.38 2.13 -2.41
CA ASP A 33 -7.03 2.08 -1.87
C ASP A 33 -6.04 2.08 -3.04
N GLU A 34 -4.88 2.71 -2.85
CA GLU A 34 -3.79 2.62 -3.84
C GLU A 34 -3.70 1.16 -4.27
N PRO A 35 -3.59 0.84 -5.58
CA PRO A 35 -3.21 -0.50 -5.94
C PRO A 35 -1.96 -0.75 -5.13
N SER A 36 -2.03 -1.69 -4.18
CA SER A 36 -0.82 -2.23 -3.59
C SER A 36 -0.01 -2.56 -4.82
N ASP A 37 1.12 -1.88 -5.00
CA ASP A 37 2.12 -2.36 -5.92
C ASP A 37 2.25 -3.81 -5.50
N ASP A 38 1.71 -4.71 -6.32
CA ASP A 38 2.03 -6.11 -6.25
C ASP A 38 3.52 -6.05 -6.58
N GLU A 39 4.35 -5.77 -5.57
CA GLU A 39 5.79 -5.86 -5.63
C GLU A 39 5.99 -7.31 -5.98
N GLN A 40 6.10 -7.53 -7.29
CA GLN A 40 5.94 -8.84 -7.86
C GLN A 40 6.94 -9.70 -7.13
N LEU A 41 6.50 -10.84 -6.60
CA LEU A 41 7.39 -11.83 -6.00
C LEU A 41 8.55 -12.20 -6.96
N SER A 42 8.41 -11.91 -8.27
CA SER A 42 9.44 -12.00 -9.31
C SER A 42 10.64 -11.05 -9.10
N SER A 43 10.43 -9.90 -8.46
CA SER A 43 11.47 -8.91 -8.14
C SER A 43 12.17 -9.19 -6.81
N TYR A 44 11.57 -10.07 -5.98
CA TYR A 44 12.18 -10.50 -4.72
C TYR A 44 13.44 -11.31 -5.00
N SER A 45 14.54 -10.92 -4.35
CA SER A 45 15.80 -11.63 -4.45
C SER A 45 16.39 -11.83 -3.07
N PHE A 46 16.48 -13.09 -2.66
CA PHE A 46 17.04 -13.48 -1.36
C PHE A 46 18.45 -12.92 -1.13
N SER A 47 19.27 -12.82 -2.19
CA SER A 47 20.62 -12.27 -2.09
C SER A 47 20.61 -10.76 -1.82
N ARG A 48 19.66 -10.01 -2.40
CA ARG A 48 19.46 -8.58 -2.13
C ARG A 48 19.02 -8.37 -0.69
N SER A 49 18.00 -9.09 -0.24
CA SER A 49 17.52 -9.00 1.15
C SER A 49 18.61 -9.38 2.16
N ARG A 50 19.38 -10.44 1.90
CA ARG A 50 20.51 -10.84 2.75
C ARG A 50 21.58 -9.75 2.82
N ASN A 51 21.92 -9.10 1.70
CA ASN A 51 22.87 -8.00 1.69
C ASN A 51 22.36 -6.78 2.47
N SER A 52 21.08 -6.41 2.31
CA SER A 52 20.47 -5.31 3.07
C SER A 52 20.48 -5.57 4.57
N LEU A 53 20.30 -6.82 4.98
CA LEU A 53 20.26 -7.23 6.38
C LEU A 53 21.64 -7.50 7.00
N LYS A 54 22.75 -7.46 6.24
CA LYS A 54 24.10 -7.75 6.77
C LYS A 54 24.51 -6.86 7.94
N ASN A 55 24.06 -5.60 7.92
CA ASN A 55 24.43 -4.59 8.91
C ASN A 55 23.27 -4.27 9.87
N VAL A 56 22.13 -4.94 9.71
CA VAL A 56 21.00 -4.77 10.62
C VAL A 56 21.29 -5.63 11.84
N SER A 57 21.65 -4.95 12.93
CA SER A 57 21.74 -5.57 14.25
C SER A 57 20.37 -6.15 14.61
N ALA A 58 20.31 -7.45 14.83
CA ALA A 58 19.10 -8.17 15.21
C ALA A 58 18.75 -7.91 16.69
N ILE A 59 18.56 -6.65 17.06
CA ILE A 59 18.39 -6.17 18.43
C ILE A 59 17.22 -6.89 19.11
N PHE A 60 16.11 -7.07 18.38
CA PHE A 60 14.94 -7.77 18.91
C PHE A 60 15.18 -9.26 19.09
N SER A 61 15.89 -9.91 18.17
CA SER A 61 16.22 -11.34 18.31
C SER A 61 17.16 -11.58 19.49
N ALA A 62 18.13 -10.69 19.70
CA ALA A 62 19.03 -10.76 20.85
C ALA A 62 18.28 -10.58 22.18
N ALA A 63 17.36 -9.61 22.27
CA ALA A 63 16.55 -9.39 23.46
C ALA A 63 15.68 -10.61 23.83
N VAL A 64 15.06 -11.25 22.84
CA VAL A 64 14.25 -12.48 23.05
C VAL A 64 15.12 -13.67 23.48
N ILE A 65 16.32 -13.80 22.92
CA ILE A 65 17.27 -14.86 23.32
C ILE A 65 17.72 -14.67 24.78
N GLU A 66 18.00 -13.44 25.18
CA GLU A 66 18.37 -13.10 26.56
C GLU A 66 17.23 -13.39 27.55
N GLU A 67 16.00 -13.00 27.21
CA GLU A 67 14.80 -13.29 28.01
C GLU A 67 14.68 -14.79 28.28
N ARG A 68 14.78 -15.62 27.24
CA ARG A 68 14.69 -17.09 27.36
C ARG A 68 15.84 -17.73 28.15
N ARG A 69 17.03 -17.12 28.14
CA ARG A 69 18.17 -17.62 28.93
C ARG A 69 18.03 -17.32 30.42
N ASN A 70 17.36 -16.23 30.77
CA ASN A 70 17.14 -15.83 32.16
C ASN A 70 15.95 -16.57 32.81
N GLU A 71 15.11 -17.25 32.03
CA GLU A 71 13.98 -18.07 32.51
C GLU A 71 14.36 -19.54 32.82
N LEU A 72 15.62 -19.95 32.57
CA LEU A 72 16.17 -21.29 32.88
C LEU A 72 17.06 -21.25 34.13
#